data_AF-A0A1V9W680-F1
#
_entry.id   AF-A0A1V9W680-F1
#
_cell.length_a   1.000
_cell.length_b   1.000
_cell.length_c   1.000
_cell.angle_alpha   90.00
_cell.angle_beta   90.00
_cell.angle_gamma   90.00
#
_symmetry.space_group_name_H-M   'P 1'
#
loop_
_entity.id
_entity.type
_entity.pdbx_description
1 polymer ?
#
loop_
_entity_poly.entity_id
_entity_poly.type
_entity_poly.pdbx_seq_one_letter_code
_entity_poly.pdbx_strand_id
1 'polypeptide(L)'
;MKYVEIGIGNRWFIRTETENKDGTEFEERGIIKPIYFESLYVRIWFRKTCFIFDMKEGFKKVRKSRAEYKFIVGMVSRLKQ
;
A
#
# COMPACT_ATOMS: atom_id res chain seq x y z
N MET A 1 3.86 8.50 -6.65
CA MET A 1 4.38 8.54 -5.26
C MET A 1 5.12 7.25 -4.92
N LYS A 2 5.73 7.12 -3.74
CA LYS A 2 6.29 5.84 -3.27
C LYS A 2 5.38 5.23 -2.22
N TYR A 3 4.98 3.98 -2.39
CA TYR A 3 4.13 3.24 -1.45
C TYR A 3 4.91 2.05 -0.91
N VAL A 4 5.36 2.12 0.34
CA VAL A 4 6.06 1.02 1.00
C VAL A 4 5.04 0.21 1.78
N GLU A 5 4.81 -1.03 1.36
CA GLU A 5 3.85 -1.93 1.98
C GLU A 5 4.53 -3.14 2.60
N ILE A 6 4.13 -3.45 3.84
CA ILE A 6 4.48 -4.67 4.55
C ILE A 6 3.19 -5.42 4.88
N GLY A 7 3.14 -6.72 4.60
CA GLY A 7 1.92 -7.47 4.87
C GLY A 7 1.99 -8.95 4.57
N ILE A 8 0.99 -9.66 5.12
CA ILE A 8 0.79 -11.09 4.93
C ILE A 8 -0.37 -11.27 3.94
N GLY A 9 -0.21 -12.19 2.99
CA GLY A 9 -1.19 -12.46 1.92
C GLY A 9 -0.91 -11.73 0.59
N ASN A 10 0.16 -10.94 0.52
CA ASN A 10 0.74 -10.46 -0.74
C ASN A 10 1.83 -11.41 -1.25
N ARG A 11 2.24 -11.24 -2.52
CA ARG A 11 3.32 -12.03 -3.14
C ARG A 11 4.65 -11.91 -2.38
N TRP A 12 4.88 -10.75 -1.77
CA TRP A 12 6.07 -10.44 -0.98
C TRP A 12 5.66 -9.88 0.38
N PHE A 13 6.42 -10.23 1.43
CA PHE A 13 6.20 -9.71 2.78
C PHE A 13 6.42 -8.19 2.85
N ILE A 14 7.38 -7.67 2.08
CA ILE A 14 7.68 -6.24 1.96
C ILE A 14 7.80 -5.91 0.46
N ARG A 15 7.10 -4.88 0.02
CA ARG A 15 7.18 -4.32 -1.33
C ARG A 15 7.19 -2.80 -1.30
N THR A 16 7.86 -2.19 -2.26
CA THR A 16 7.77 -0.75 -2.53
C THR A 16 7.24 -0.57 -3.94
N GLU A 17 6.14 0.16 -4.08
CA GLU A 17 5.60 0.56 -5.38
C GLU A 17 5.99 2.02 -5.62
N THR A 18 6.72 2.28 -6.70
CA THR A 18 7.12 3.63 -7.09
C THR A 18 6.34 4.05 -8.32
N GLU A 19 5.51 5.06 -8.16
CA GLU A 19 4.75 5.72 -9.23
C GLU A 19 5.46 7.05 -9.57
N ASN A 20 5.99 7.14 -10.78
CA ASN A 20 6.67 8.32 -11.29
C ASN A 20 5.67 9.38 -11.79
N LYS A 21 6.14 10.63 -11.92
CA LYS A 21 5.32 11.73 -12.46
C LYS A 21 4.85 11.47 -13.89
N ASP A 22 5.60 10.68 -14.65
CA ASP A 22 5.27 10.26 -16.01
C ASP A 22 4.19 9.16 -16.07
N GLY A 23 3.62 8.78 -14.92
CA GLY A 23 2.58 7.75 -14.82
C GLY A 23 3.10 6.32 -14.89
N THR A 24 4.43 6.12 -14.90
CA THR A 24 5.02 4.78 -14.86
C THR A 24 5.04 4.24 -13.44
N GLU A 25 4.53 3.02 -13.26
CA GLU A 25 4.49 2.30 -11.99
C GLU A 25 5.50 1.15 -12.02
N PHE A 26 6.32 1.03 -10.97
CA PHE A 26 7.25 -0.09 -10.79
C PHE A 26 7.08 -0.70 -9.39
N GLU A 27 6.95 -2.02 -9.33
CA GLU A 27 6.98 -2.78 -8.08
C GLU A 27 8.39 -3.31 -7.81
N GLU A 28 8.94 -2.95 -6.66
CA GLU A 28 10.25 -3.41 -6.18
C GLU A 28 10.07 -4.22 -4.89
N ARG A 29 10.84 -5.30 -4.73
CA ARG A 29 10.85 -6.10 -3.50
C ARG A 29 11.69 -5.39 -2.44
N GLY A 30 11.14 -5.21 -1.24
CA GLY A 30 11.85 -4.59 -0.11
C GLY A 30 11.55 -3.10 0.06
N ILE A 31 12.39 -2.41 0.85
CA ILE A 31 12.24 -0.99 1.21
C ILE A 31 13.22 -0.16 0.38
N ILE A 32 12.70 0.68 -0.52
CA ILE A 32 13.54 1.50 -1.41
C ILE A 32 13.72 2.92 -0.85
N LYS A 33 14.93 3.22 -0.37
CA LYS A 33 15.33 4.55 0.11
C LYS A 33 15.57 5.50 -1.08
N PRO A 34 15.46 6.84 -0.92
CA PRO A 34 15.01 7.56 0.26
C PRO A 34 13.48 7.54 0.41
N ILE A 35 13.02 7.66 1.66
CA ILE A 35 11.61 7.68 2.06
C ILE A 35 11.33 9.00 2.74
N TYR A 36 10.34 9.73 2.23
CA TYR A 36 9.81 10.97 2.77
C TYR A 36 8.37 10.75 3.21
N PHE A 37 8.19 10.38 4.48
CA PHE A 37 6.90 10.03 5.06
C PHE A 37 5.83 11.10 4.78
N GLU A 38 4.69 10.68 4.23
CA GLU A 38 3.53 11.54 4.00
C GLU A 38 2.29 11.06 4.75
N SER A 39 1.93 9.78 4.60
CA SER A 39 0.81 9.18 5.31
C SER A 39 1.04 7.69 5.53
N LEU A 40 0.21 7.11 6.40
CA LEU A 40 0.20 5.68 6.66
C LEU A 40 -1.21 5.17 6.44
N TYR A 41 -1.30 3.97 5.85
CA TYR A 41 -2.56 3.25 5.70
C TYR A 41 -2.44 1.81 6.18
N VAL A 42 -3.57 1.28 6.63
CA VAL A 42 -3.74 -0.12 6.98
C VAL A 42 -4.84 -0.68 6.08
N ARG A 43 -4.56 -1.82 5.46
CA ARG A 43 -5.49 -2.52 4.60
C ARG A 43 -5.70 -3.94 5.13
N ILE A 44 -6.93 -4.23 5.50
CA ILE A 44 -7.35 -5.53 6.02
C ILE A 44 -8.32 -6.15 5.01
N TRP A 45 -7.90 -7.21 4.34
CA TRP A 45 -8.80 -8.07 3.59
C TRP A 45 -9.35 -9.13 4.51
N PHE A 46 -10.67 -9.10 4.68
CA PHE A 46 -11.43 -10.11 5.39
C PHE A 46 -12.49 -10.65 4.44
N ARG A 47 -12.27 -11.88 3.95
CA ARG A 47 -13.17 -12.55 3.00
C ARG A 47 -13.37 -11.66 1.75
N LYS A 48 -14.61 -11.28 1.43
CA LYS A 48 -14.97 -10.43 0.27
C LYS A 48 -14.93 -8.94 0.60
N THR A 49 -14.42 -8.54 1.75
CA THR A 49 -14.39 -7.14 2.19
C THR A 49 -12.97 -6.70 2.45
N CYS A 50 -12.59 -5.61 1.81
CA CYS A 50 -11.33 -4.91 2.02
C CYS A 50 -11.63 -3.63 2.81
N PHE A 51 -11.12 -3.58 4.03
CA PHE A 51 -11.07 -2.37 4.84
C PHE A 51 -9.77 -1.65 4.54
N ILE A 52 -9.84 -0.35 4.27
CA ILE A 52 -8.70 0.52 4.04
C ILE A 52 -8.86 1.65 5.04
N PHE A 53 -7.87 1.84 5.88
CA PHE A 53 -7.81 2.92 6.84
C PHE A 53 -6.57 3.74 6.51
N ASP A 54 -6.74 4.90 5.91
CA ASP A 54 -5.65 5.82 5.59
C ASP A 54 -5.71 7.02 6.55
N MET A 55 -4.58 7.48 7.07
CA MET A 55 -4.57 8.63 7.99
C MET A 55 -5.02 9.94 7.35
N LYS A 56 -4.91 10.08 6.02
CA LYS A 56 -5.23 11.28 5.26
C LYS A 56 -6.64 11.22 4.67
N GLU A 57 -7.03 10.10 4.07
CA GLU A 57 -8.37 9.89 3.47
C GLU A 57 -9.41 9.31 4.44
N GLY A 58 -8.98 8.75 5.57
CA GLY A 58 -9.85 8.12 6.57
C GLY A 58 -10.20 6.67 6.25
N PHE A 59 -11.38 6.23 6.71
CA PHE A 59 -11.83 4.85 6.58
C PHE A 59 -12.66 4.61 5.32
N LYS A 60 -12.28 3.59 4.56
CA LYS A 60 -12.95 3.13 3.35
C LYS A 60 -13.21 1.63 3.41
N LYS A 61 -14.43 1.24 3.05
CA LYS A 61 -14.84 -0.17 2.96
C LYS A 61 -15.16 -0.51 1.51
N VAL A 62 -14.49 -1.51 0.97
CA VAL A 62 -14.65 -1.95 -0.43
C VAL A 62 -15.03 -3.43 -0.46
N ARG A 63 -16.08 -3.78 -1.19
CA ARG A 63 -16.43 -5.19 -1.44
C ARG A 63 -15.70 -5.67 -2.70
N LYS A 64 -15.04 -6.82 -2.61
CA LYS A 64 -14.32 -7.47 -3.71
C LYS A 64 -15.06 -8.73 -4.16
N SER A 65 -14.90 -9.10 -5.42
CA SER A 65 -15.53 -10.28 -6.02
C SER A 65 -14.99 -11.59 -5.43
N ARG A 66 -13.66 -11.64 -5.22
CA ARG A 66 -12.93 -12.75 -4.64
C ARG A 66 -12.77 -12.60 -3.12
N ALA A 67 -12.70 -13.74 -2.44
CA ALA A 67 -12.39 -13.79 -1.02
C ALA A 67 -10.88 -13.96 -0.83
N GLU A 68 -10.23 -13.06 -0.09
CA GLU A 68 -8.85 -13.24 0.36
C GLU A 68 -8.71 -12.78 1.82
N TYR A 69 -7.68 -13.26 2.49
CA TYR A 69 -7.29 -12.81 3.82
C TYR A 69 -5.91 -12.18 3.74
N LYS A 70 -5.84 -10.87 3.96
CA LYS A 70 -4.60 -10.10 3.90
C LYS A 70 -4.59 -9.08 5.00
N PHE A 71 -3.41 -8.85 5.55
CA PHE A 71 -3.16 -7.75 6.47
C PHE A 71 -1.95 -7.00 5.96
N ILE A 72 -2.16 -5.76 5.53
CA ILE A 72 -1.15 -4.93 4.88
C ILE A 72 -1.08 -3.60 5.62
N VAL A 73 0.10 -3.19 6.00
CA VAL A 73 0.40 -1.84 6.49
C VAL A 73 1.25 -1.18 5.42
N GLY A 74 0.75 -0.07 4.90
CA GLY A 74 1.41 0.70 3.86
C GLY A 74 1.76 2.09 4.34
N MET A 75 2.84 2.64 3.80
CA MET A 75 3.30 3.98 4.06
C MET A 75 3.42 4.69 2.72
N VAL A 76 2.78 5.85 2.61
CA VAL A 76 2.93 6.76 1.48
C VAL A 76 4.13 7.65 1.74
N SER A 77 4.98 7.75 0.74
CA SER A 77 6.17 8.58 0.71
C SER A 77 6.15 9.43 -0.55
N ARG A 78 6.49 10.71 -0.41
CA ARG A 78 6.66 11.58 -1.60
C ARG A 78 7.96 11.25 -2.32
N LEU A 79 7.97 11.41 -3.63
CA LEU A 79 9.21 11.50 -4.40
C LEU A 79 9.76 12.91 -4.17
N LYS A 80 11.04 13.02 -3.80
CA LYS A 80 11.70 14.33 -3.62
C LYS A 80 11.52 15.13 -4.93
N GLN A 81 10.99 16.35 -4.81
CA GLN A 81 10.96 17.31 -5.91
C GLN A 81 12.39 17.72 -6.28
#